data_AF-A0A955KS95-F1
#
_entry.id   AF-A0A955KS95-F1
#
_cell.length_a   1.000
_cell.length_b   1.000
_cell.length_c   1.000
_cell.angle_alpha   90.00
_cell.angle_beta   90.00
_cell.angle_gamma   90.00
#
_symmetry.space_group_name_H-M   'P 1'
#
loop_
_entity.id
_entity.type
_entity.pdbx_description
1 polymer ?
#
loop_
_entity_poly.entity_id
_entity_poly.type
_entity_poly.pdbx_seq_one_letter_code
_entity_poly.pdbx_strand_id
1 'polypeptide(L)'
;MLTVASVAKIIADYWHGQTIDRQAIVTICLLHDIAKPVTFDLVKQKTFVSSEAYLPVLERNINWLKKNYGQDELQIAIKILSEIGVHNEVKKIMEVFEWTNVQKLLTMKYNEALIAIYADMRVSPKGLVSLAQRLSEVHARAPFLDYTFLQSYAKKVEDYLAQYVNIDIAAIPAHDLNLILPELTMIEI
;
A
#
# COMPACT_ATOMS: atom_id res chain seq x y z
N MET A 1 2.31 6.38 -0.36
CA MET A 1 1.76 6.23 -1.73
C MET A 1 2.84 6.30 -2.81
N LEU A 2 3.45 7.45 -3.12
CA LEU A 2 4.47 7.53 -4.19
C LEU A 2 5.67 6.57 -4.00
N THR A 3 6.24 6.51 -2.80
CA THR A 3 7.32 5.57 -2.46
C THR A 3 6.87 4.12 -2.59
N VAL A 4 5.63 3.81 -2.19
CA VAL A 4 5.03 2.47 -2.30
C VAL A 4 4.92 2.07 -3.76
N ALA A 5 4.35 2.95 -4.59
CA ALA A 5 4.24 2.75 -6.03
C ALA A 5 5.60 2.63 -6.73
N SER A 6 6.63 3.35 -6.25
CA SER A 6 8.00 3.24 -6.78
C SER A 6 8.58 1.85 -6.51
N VAL A 7 8.45 1.34 -5.28
CA VAL A 7 8.90 -0.03 -4.94
C VAL A 7 8.16 -1.07 -5.78
N ALA A 8 6.84 -0.94 -5.89
CA ALA A 8 6.01 -1.86 -6.66
C ALA A 8 6.38 -1.83 -8.16
N LYS A 9 6.62 -0.64 -8.72
CA LYS A 9 7.08 -0.47 -10.10
C LYS A 9 8.44 -1.13 -10.35
N ILE A 10 9.43 -0.91 -9.47
CA ILE A 10 10.73 -1.58 -9.56
C ILE A 10 10.55 -3.09 -9.61
N ILE A 11 9.77 -3.65 -8.67
CA ILE A 11 9.54 -5.10 -8.63
C ILE A 11 8.87 -5.58 -9.92
N ALA A 12 7.87 -4.86 -10.42
CA ALA A 12 7.14 -5.20 -11.64
C ALA A 12 7.99 -5.08 -12.92
N ASP A 13 8.94 -4.15 -12.96
CA ASP A 13 9.86 -3.93 -14.08
C ASP A 13 10.91 -5.04 -14.17
N TYR A 14 11.38 -5.56 -13.03
CA TYR A 14 12.32 -6.69 -12.94
C TYR A 14 11.65 -8.06 -12.84
N TRP A 15 10.32 -8.12 -12.96
CA TRP A 15 9.54 -9.35 -12.89
C TRP A 15 9.74 -10.23 -14.13
N HIS A 16 10.02 -11.51 -13.90
CA HIS A 16 10.21 -12.54 -14.94
C HIS A 16 9.31 -13.77 -14.76
N GLY A 17 8.35 -13.72 -13.82
CA GLY A 17 7.37 -14.78 -13.61
C GLY A 17 6.22 -14.75 -14.62
N GLN A 18 5.05 -15.26 -14.22
CA GLN A 18 3.83 -15.18 -15.04
C GLN A 18 3.45 -13.74 -15.37
N THR A 19 2.72 -13.51 -16.46
CA THR A 19 2.21 -12.19 -16.83
C THR A 19 1.45 -11.55 -15.66
N ILE A 20 1.78 -10.30 -15.36
CA ILE A 20 1.14 -9.47 -14.33
C ILE A 20 0.63 -8.16 -14.94
N ASP A 21 -0.46 -7.61 -14.39
CA ASP A 21 -0.94 -6.27 -14.73
C ASP A 21 -0.12 -5.20 -13.99
N ARG A 22 0.98 -4.76 -14.62
CA ARG A 22 1.89 -3.75 -14.05
C ARG A 22 1.18 -2.43 -13.75
N GLN A 23 0.26 -2.02 -14.61
CA GLN A 23 -0.46 -0.76 -14.43
C GLN A 23 -1.37 -0.86 -13.21
N ALA A 24 -2.11 -1.96 -13.05
CA ALA A 24 -2.96 -2.16 -11.89
C ALA A 24 -2.17 -2.17 -10.57
N ILE A 25 -0.99 -2.80 -10.54
CA ILE A 25 -0.08 -2.81 -9.39
C ILE A 25 0.33 -1.38 -9.00
N VAL A 26 0.79 -0.59 -9.97
CA VAL A 26 1.25 0.78 -9.69
C VAL A 26 0.08 1.66 -9.27
N THR A 27 -1.06 1.58 -9.98
CA THR A 27 -2.25 2.36 -9.68
C THR A 27 -2.81 2.05 -8.29
N ILE A 28 -2.88 0.78 -7.87
CA ILE A 28 -3.36 0.48 -6.51
C ILE A 28 -2.38 1.00 -5.45
N CYS A 29 -1.07 0.91 -5.67
CA CYS A 29 -0.09 1.47 -4.74
C CYS A 29 -0.17 3.00 -4.62
N LEU A 30 -0.62 3.69 -5.68
CA LEU A 30 -0.90 5.12 -5.69
C LEU A 30 -2.22 5.49 -5.02
N LEU A 31 -3.17 4.57 -4.90
CA LEU A 31 -4.55 4.86 -4.47
C LEU A 31 -5.05 4.09 -3.23
N HIS A 32 -4.32 3.11 -2.70
CA HIS A 32 -4.80 2.26 -1.61
C HIS A 32 -5.28 3.03 -0.35
N ASP A 33 -4.55 4.06 0.06
CA ASP A 33 -4.87 4.92 1.22
C ASP A 33 -5.85 6.06 0.89
N ILE A 34 -6.52 6.08 -0.27
CA ILE A 34 -7.42 7.18 -0.67
C ILE A 34 -8.55 7.44 0.33
N ALA A 35 -9.01 6.41 1.03
CA ALA A 35 -10.02 6.49 2.07
C ALA A 35 -9.44 6.59 3.49
N LYS A 36 -8.12 6.49 3.67
CA LYS A 36 -7.48 6.42 4.99
C LYS A 36 -7.87 7.54 5.97
N PRO A 37 -8.09 8.79 5.52
CA PRO A 37 -8.48 9.87 6.43
C PRO A 37 -9.73 9.55 7.27
N VAL A 38 -10.65 8.72 6.80
CA VAL A 38 -11.91 8.43 7.52
C VAL A 38 -11.72 7.71 8.85
N THR A 39 -10.56 7.05 9.04
CA THR A 39 -10.17 6.35 10.26
C THR A 39 -9.22 7.15 11.14
N PHE A 40 -8.88 8.38 10.75
CA PHE A 40 -8.01 9.23 11.56
C PHE A 40 -8.70 9.71 12.85
N ASP A 41 -7.99 9.56 13.95
CA ASP A 41 -8.30 10.20 15.22
C ASP A 41 -7.79 11.65 15.18
N LEU A 42 -8.71 12.61 15.00
CA LEU A 42 -8.40 14.03 14.90
C LEU A 42 -7.65 14.58 16.13
N VAL A 43 -7.82 13.98 17.31
CA VAL A 43 -7.08 14.39 18.52
C VAL A 43 -5.62 13.99 18.40
N LYS A 44 -5.36 12.75 17.96
CA LYS A 44 -3.98 12.31 17.67
C LYS A 44 -3.35 13.09 16.53
N GLN A 45 -4.12 13.46 15.51
CA GLN A 45 -3.57 14.24 14.38
C GLN A 45 -3.03 15.60 14.80
N LYS A 46 -3.52 16.21 15.90
CA LYS A 46 -2.97 17.46 16.44
C LYS A 46 -1.47 17.39 16.72
N THR A 47 -0.95 16.21 17.05
CA THR A 47 0.48 16.02 17.33
C THR A 47 1.33 15.77 16.08
N PHE A 48 0.70 15.51 14.93
CA PHE A 48 1.37 15.20 13.65
C PHE A 48 1.30 16.33 12.64
N VAL A 49 0.31 17.21 12.74
CA VAL A 49 0.19 18.37 11.85
C VAL A 49 1.12 19.49 12.31
N SER A 50 1.82 20.10 11.36
CA SER A 50 2.67 21.26 11.63
C SER A 50 1.89 22.54 11.95
N SER A 51 0.57 22.54 11.70
CA SER A 51 -0.32 23.66 11.94
C SER A 51 -1.72 23.20 12.31
N GLU A 52 -2.28 23.77 13.38
CA GLU A 52 -3.66 23.54 13.80
C GLU A 52 -4.68 23.98 12.73
N ALA A 53 -4.29 24.88 11.82
CA ALA A 53 -5.14 25.32 10.71
C ALA A 53 -5.47 24.18 9.71
N TYR A 54 -4.74 23.06 9.73
CA TYR A 54 -5.02 21.90 8.90
C TYR A 54 -6.18 21.05 9.44
N LEU A 55 -6.45 21.08 10.75
CA LEU A 55 -7.45 20.22 11.38
C LEU A 55 -8.86 20.47 10.86
N PRO A 56 -9.34 21.73 10.69
CA PRO A 56 -10.65 21.99 10.11
C PRO A 56 -10.78 21.51 8.66
N VAL A 57 -9.69 21.55 7.89
CA VAL A 57 -9.67 21.05 6.50
C VAL A 57 -9.79 19.53 6.48
N LEU A 58 -9.00 18.85 7.33
CA LEU A 58 -9.06 17.40 7.48
C LEU A 58 -10.44 16.93 7.95
N GLU A 59 -11.00 17.58 8.96
CA GLU A 59 -12.36 17.29 9.45
C GLU A 59 -13.42 17.46 8.36
N ARG A 60 -13.33 18.54 7.57
CA ARG A 60 -14.22 18.76 6.43
C ARG A 60 -14.10 17.64 5.39
N ASN A 61 -12.88 17.21 5.06
CA ASN A 61 -12.63 16.13 4.10
C ASN A 61 -13.19 14.80 4.61
N ILE A 62 -12.97 14.47 5.88
CA ILE A 62 -13.53 13.27 6.52
C ILE A 62 -15.06 13.28 6.46
N ASN A 63 -15.68 14.40 6.83
CA ASN A 63 -17.13 14.54 6.80
C ASN A 63 -17.69 14.46 5.37
N TRP A 64 -16.98 15.03 4.39
CA TRP A 64 -17.35 14.92 2.98
C TRP A 64 -17.26 13.47 2.48
N LEU A 65 -16.15 12.77 2.77
CA LEU A 65 -16.01 11.35 2.42
C LEU A 65 -17.13 10.51 3.03
N LYS A 66 -17.40 10.75 4.32
CA LYS A 66 -18.40 9.99 5.06
C LYS A 66 -19.81 10.19 4.53
N LYS A 67 -20.14 11.44 4.19
CA LYS A 67 -21.45 11.82 3.66
C LYS A 67 -21.70 11.22 2.27
N ASN A 68 -20.69 11.20 1.39
CA ASN A 68 -20.87 10.79 0.01
C ASN A 68 -20.67 9.28 -0.21
N TYR A 69 -19.81 8.63 0.59
CA TYR A 69 -19.39 7.25 0.32
C TYR A 69 -19.71 6.24 1.44
N GLY A 70 -19.98 6.68 2.67
CA GLY A 70 -20.32 5.80 3.80
C GLY A 70 -19.33 5.87 4.95
N GLN A 71 -19.27 4.88 5.84
CA GLN A 71 -18.42 4.94 7.05
C GLN A 71 -17.26 3.94 7.04
N ASP A 72 -17.31 2.94 6.16
CA ASP A 72 -16.32 1.86 6.10
C ASP A 72 -15.18 2.24 5.13
N GLU A 73 -13.94 2.20 5.61
CA GLU A 73 -12.75 2.62 4.86
C GLU A 73 -12.62 1.89 3.52
N LEU A 74 -12.73 0.57 3.53
CA LEU A 74 -12.59 -0.26 2.34
C LEU A 74 -13.73 0.01 1.34
N GLN A 75 -14.97 0.08 1.81
CA GLN A 75 -16.12 0.38 0.94
C GLN A 75 -16.03 1.77 0.31
N ILE A 76 -15.54 2.77 1.06
CA ILE A 76 -15.32 4.11 0.54
C ILE A 76 -14.25 4.08 -0.55
N ALA A 77 -13.12 3.39 -0.30
CA ALA A 77 -12.05 3.27 -1.27
C ALA A 77 -12.54 2.61 -2.57
N ILE A 78 -13.26 1.50 -2.49
CA ILE A 78 -13.84 0.81 -3.66
C ILE A 78 -14.79 1.70 -4.45
N LYS A 79 -15.63 2.49 -3.76
CA LYS A 79 -16.56 3.43 -4.43
C LYS A 79 -15.83 4.54 -5.16
N ILE A 80 -14.82 5.15 -4.53
CA ILE A 80 -14.02 6.20 -5.16
C ILE A 80 -13.28 5.64 -6.38
N LEU A 81 -12.63 4.48 -6.25
CA LEU A 81 -11.99 3.79 -7.37
C LEU A 81 -12.96 3.53 -8.53
N SER A 82 -14.20 3.15 -8.22
CA SER A 82 -15.23 2.94 -9.23
C SER A 82 -15.68 4.25 -9.90
N GLU A 83 -15.77 5.35 -9.15
CA GLU A 83 -16.16 6.66 -9.67
C GLU A 83 -15.11 7.26 -10.60
N ILE A 84 -13.82 7.14 -10.26
CA ILE A 84 -12.74 7.65 -11.12
C ILE A 84 -12.43 6.73 -12.30
N GLY A 85 -13.13 5.60 -12.43
CA GLY A 85 -13.07 4.75 -13.62
C GLY A 85 -11.83 3.85 -13.72
N VAL A 86 -11.17 3.51 -12.60
CA VAL A 86 -9.96 2.67 -12.67
C VAL A 86 -10.24 1.29 -13.26
N HIS A 87 -9.19 0.69 -13.83
CA HIS A 87 -9.21 -0.67 -14.35
C HIS A 87 -9.74 -1.69 -13.32
N ASN A 88 -10.49 -2.70 -13.78
CA ASN A 88 -11.16 -3.64 -12.88
C ASN A 88 -10.18 -4.43 -11.99
N GLU A 89 -8.97 -4.67 -12.48
CA GLU A 89 -7.94 -5.36 -11.70
C GLU A 89 -7.51 -4.56 -10.46
N VAL A 90 -7.45 -3.22 -10.53
CA VAL A 90 -7.15 -2.35 -9.38
C VAL A 90 -8.16 -2.57 -8.26
N LYS A 91 -9.45 -2.69 -8.60
CA LYS A 91 -10.53 -2.91 -7.63
C LYS A 91 -10.43 -4.30 -6.98
N LYS A 92 -10.12 -5.34 -7.76
CA LYS A 92 -9.90 -6.69 -7.21
C LYS A 92 -8.71 -6.73 -6.25
N ILE A 93 -7.62 -6.03 -6.57
CA ILE A 93 -6.47 -5.93 -5.68
C ILE A 93 -6.87 -5.20 -4.39
N MET A 94 -7.61 -4.09 -4.49
CA MET A 94 -8.12 -3.34 -3.34
C MET A 94 -8.93 -4.22 -2.36
N GLU A 95 -9.82 -5.08 -2.87
CA GLU A 95 -10.65 -5.98 -2.04
C GLU A 95 -9.83 -6.93 -1.16
N VAL A 96 -8.58 -7.20 -1.54
CA VAL A 96 -7.68 -8.11 -0.82
C VAL A 96 -6.44 -7.40 -0.26
N PHE A 97 -6.37 -6.05 -0.35
CA PHE A 97 -5.20 -5.22 -0.02
C PHE A 97 -4.98 -5.08 1.50
N GLU A 98 -4.85 -6.20 2.19
CA GLU A 98 -4.58 -6.24 3.62
C GLU A 98 -3.56 -7.35 3.89
N TRP A 99 -2.59 -7.07 4.76
CA TRP A 99 -1.55 -8.06 5.07
C TRP A 99 -2.14 -9.35 5.66
N THR A 100 -3.29 -9.28 6.32
CA THR A 100 -4.00 -10.47 6.84
C THR A 100 -4.38 -11.47 5.73
N ASN A 101 -4.45 -11.04 4.47
CA ASN A 101 -4.77 -11.90 3.33
C ASN A 101 -3.56 -12.63 2.72
N VAL A 102 -2.31 -12.33 3.12
CA VAL A 102 -1.09 -12.82 2.43
C VAL A 102 -1.01 -14.35 2.33
N GLN A 103 -1.49 -15.09 3.35
CA GLN A 103 -1.54 -16.55 3.31
C GLN A 103 -2.39 -17.06 2.13
N LYS A 104 -3.58 -16.47 1.97
CA LYS A 104 -4.51 -16.81 0.90
C LYS A 104 -3.92 -16.44 -0.45
N LEU A 105 -3.32 -15.25 -0.56
CA LEU A 105 -2.72 -14.75 -1.78
C LEU A 105 -1.52 -15.58 -2.24
N LEU A 106 -0.67 -16.04 -1.32
CA LEU A 106 0.41 -16.99 -1.61
C LEU A 106 -0.12 -18.32 -2.13
N THR A 107 -1.17 -18.87 -1.50
CA THR A 107 -1.81 -20.12 -1.95
C THR A 107 -2.38 -19.97 -3.37
N MET A 108 -3.02 -18.84 -3.65
CA MET A 108 -3.62 -18.54 -4.95
C MET A 108 -2.61 -18.06 -6.01
N LYS A 109 -1.37 -17.77 -5.61
CA LYS A 109 -0.35 -17.14 -6.46
C LYS A 109 -0.84 -15.83 -7.11
N TYR A 110 -1.55 -15.01 -6.34
CA TYR A 110 -2.06 -13.73 -6.83
C TYR A 110 -0.97 -12.66 -6.73
N ASN A 111 -0.09 -12.63 -7.74
CA ASN A 111 1.15 -11.88 -7.73
C ASN A 111 0.96 -10.36 -7.67
N GLU A 112 -0.05 -9.83 -8.36
CA GLU A 112 -0.36 -8.41 -8.38
C GLU A 112 -0.63 -7.88 -6.97
N ALA A 113 -1.49 -8.59 -6.22
CA ALA A 113 -1.79 -8.24 -4.84
C ALA A 113 -0.59 -8.44 -3.91
N LEU A 114 0.18 -9.52 -4.08
CA LEU A 114 1.37 -9.79 -3.26
C LEU A 114 2.45 -8.71 -3.45
N ILE A 115 2.73 -8.30 -4.68
CA ILE A 115 3.70 -7.24 -4.99
C ILE A 115 3.25 -5.94 -4.34
N ALA A 116 1.97 -5.58 -4.49
CA ALA A 116 1.45 -4.31 -4.02
C ALA A 116 1.41 -4.22 -2.48
N ILE A 117 0.99 -5.30 -1.81
CA ILE A 117 1.02 -5.42 -0.34
C ILE A 117 2.45 -5.44 0.20
N TYR A 118 3.36 -6.17 -0.46
CA TYR A 118 4.78 -6.19 -0.09
C TYR A 118 5.39 -4.78 -0.17
N ALA A 119 5.12 -4.06 -1.25
CA ALA A 119 5.61 -2.70 -1.44
C ALA A 119 5.11 -1.74 -0.35
N ASP A 120 3.83 -1.83 0.05
CA ASP A 120 3.30 -1.01 1.15
C ASP A 120 4.02 -1.32 2.48
N MET A 121 4.23 -2.61 2.74
CA MET A 121 4.93 -3.09 3.93
C MET A 121 6.45 -2.90 3.89
N ARG A 122 6.99 -2.27 2.86
CA ARG A 122 8.38 -1.80 2.80
C ARG A 122 8.52 -0.31 3.08
N VAL A 123 7.42 0.43 3.21
CA VAL A 123 7.43 1.88 3.41
C VAL A 123 6.93 2.24 4.80
N SER A 124 7.80 2.86 5.59
CA SER A 124 7.48 3.51 6.86
C SER A 124 7.21 5.00 6.66
N PRO A 125 6.66 5.71 7.66
CA PRO A 125 6.61 7.18 7.62
C PRO A 125 7.98 7.86 7.48
N LYS A 126 9.08 7.14 7.79
CA LYS A 126 10.46 7.63 7.68
C LYS A 126 11.11 7.27 6.34
N GLY A 127 10.40 6.59 5.44
CA GLY A 127 10.90 6.13 4.15
C GLY A 127 10.99 4.60 4.05
N LEU A 128 11.77 4.14 3.07
CA LEU A 128 11.95 2.73 2.78
C LEU A 128 12.70 2.03 3.93
N VAL A 129 12.18 0.90 4.36
CA VAL A 129 12.73 0.07 5.46
C VAL A 129 12.70 -1.40 5.06
N SER A 130 13.35 -2.28 5.83
CA SER A 130 13.17 -3.72 5.65
C SER A 130 11.77 -4.15 6.08
N LEU A 131 11.27 -5.26 5.54
CA LEU A 131 9.96 -5.81 5.92
C LEU A 131 9.93 -6.15 7.42
N ALA A 132 11.00 -6.74 7.95
CA ALA A 132 11.13 -7.04 9.38
C ALA A 132 11.02 -5.78 10.25
N GLN A 133 11.68 -4.70 9.87
CA GLN A 133 11.58 -3.42 10.57
C GLN A 133 10.15 -2.87 10.51
N ARG A 134 9.50 -2.90 9.35
CA ARG A 134 8.12 -2.45 9.20
C ARG A 134 7.15 -3.22 10.11
N LEU A 135 7.28 -4.54 10.17
CA LEU A 135 6.43 -5.39 11.00
C LEU A 135 6.62 -5.08 12.48
N SER A 136 7.85 -4.80 12.91
CA SER A 136 8.14 -4.34 14.29
C SER A 136 7.43 -3.02 14.60
N GLU A 137 7.45 -2.04 13.67
CA GLU A 137 6.72 -0.78 13.84
C GLU A 137 5.19 -0.95 13.86
N VAL A 138 4.66 -1.86 13.03
CA VAL A 138 3.23 -2.19 13.02
C VAL A 138 2.83 -2.79 14.36
N HIS A 139 3.60 -3.76 14.86
CA HIS A 139 3.34 -4.37 16.16
C HIS A 139 3.40 -3.37 17.32
N ALA A 140 4.39 -2.47 17.32
CA ALA A 140 4.50 -1.43 18.35
C ALA A 140 3.29 -0.48 18.36
N ARG A 141 2.67 -0.22 17.20
CA ARG A 141 1.49 0.66 17.08
C ARG A 141 0.17 -0.07 17.31
N ALA A 142 0.11 -1.36 16.98
CA ALA A 142 -1.08 -2.20 17.05
C ALA A 142 -0.74 -3.55 17.70
N PRO A 143 -0.51 -3.57 19.03
CA PRO A 143 -0.04 -4.77 19.73
C PRO A 143 -1.07 -5.90 19.76
N PHE A 144 -2.33 -5.62 19.41
CA PHE A 144 -3.42 -6.60 19.33
C PHE A 144 -3.41 -7.42 18.03
N LEU A 145 -2.60 -7.07 17.04
CA LEU A 145 -2.43 -7.88 15.83
C LEU A 145 -1.58 -9.12 16.16
N ASP A 146 -1.92 -10.26 15.53
CA ASP A 146 -1.15 -11.50 15.67
C ASP A 146 0.23 -11.34 15.04
N TYR A 147 1.19 -10.90 15.85
CA TYR A 147 2.56 -10.68 15.40
C TYR A 147 3.24 -11.95 14.89
N THR A 148 2.88 -13.10 15.45
CA THR A 148 3.41 -14.40 15.02
C THR A 148 2.96 -14.68 13.60
N PHE A 149 1.68 -14.47 13.30
CA PHE A 149 1.16 -14.56 11.93
C PHE A 149 1.90 -13.59 11.00
N LEU A 150 1.98 -12.31 11.39
CA LEU A 150 2.62 -11.25 10.60
C LEU A 150 4.06 -11.62 10.22
N GLN A 151 4.88 -12.06 11.18
CA GLN A 151 6.26 -12.48 10.94
C GLN A 151 6.36 -13.76 10.12
N SER A 152 5.51 -14.75 10.39
CA SER A 152 5.61 -16.07 9.75
C SER A 152 5.41 -16.04 8.23
N TYR A 153 4.68 -15.03 7.72
CA TYR A 153 4.45 -14.84 6.30
C TYR A 153 5.39 -13.83 5.66
N ALA A 154 6.08 -13.00 6.44
CA ALA A 154 7.01 -12.00 5.92
C ALA A 154 8.10 -12.62 5.05
N LYS A 155 8.84 -13.57 5.63
CA LYS A 155 9.90 -14.30 4.92
C LYS A 155 9.33 -15.12 3.77
N LYS A 156 8.14 -15.72 3.93
CA LYS A 156 7.51 -16.51 2.86
C LYS A 156 7.16 -15.67 1.64
N VAL A 157 6.66 -14.45 1.84
CA VAL A 157 6.38 -13.50 0.75
C VAL A 157 7.66 -13.07 0.07
N GLU A 158 8.70 -12.71 0.84
CA GLU A 158 10.00 -12.33 0.27
C GLU A 158 10.64 -13.46 -0.53
N ASP A 159 10.74 -14.65 0.06
CA ASP A 159 11.30 -15.83 -0.60
C ASP A 159 10.47 -16.24 -1.84
N TYR A 160 9.15 -16.02 -1.82
CA TYR A 160 8.29 -16.28 -2.96
C TYR A 160 8.51 -15.28 -4.10
N LEU A 161 8.47 -13.98 -3.82
CA LEU A 161 8.66 -12.93 -4.84
C LEU A 161 10.07 -12.95 -5.43
N ALA A 162 11.10 -13.23 -4.61
CA ALA A 162 12.48 -13.32 -5.05
C ALA A 162 12.73 -14.41 -6.11
N GLN A 163 11.86 -15.42 -6.21
CA GLN A 163 11.94 -16.44 -7.27
C GLN A 163 11.60 -15.89 -8.66
N TYR A 164 10.96 -14.73 -8.73
CA TYR A 164 10.39 -14.18 -9.97
C TYR A 164 10.89 -12.76 -10.28
N VAL A 165 11.90 -12.27 -9.56
CA VAL A 165 12.43 -10.92 -9.72
C VAL A 165 13.94 -10.98 -9.87
N ASN A 166 14.50 -10.29 -10.87
CA ASN A 166 15.95 -10.29 -11.17
C ASN A 166 16.74 -9.23 -10.38
N ILE A 167 16.30 -8.90 -9.17
CA ILE A 167 16.98 -8.02 -8.23
C ILE A 167 16.76 -8.55 -6.81
N ASP A 168 17.63 -8.15 -5.88
CA ASP A 168 17.35 -8.35 -4.47
C ASP A 168 16.27 -7.35 -4.02
N ILE A 169 15.03 -7.85 -3.96
CA ILE A 169 13.89 -7.03 -3.54
C ILE A 169 14.09 -6.47 -2.13
N ALA A 170 14.76 -7.18 -1.22
CA ALA A 170 15.00 -6.73 0.15
C ALA A 170 16.02 -5.58 0.21
N ALA A 171 16.89 -5.47 -0.80
CA ALA A 171 17.97 -4.49 -0.89
C ALA A 171 17.72 -3.36 -1.92
N ILE A 172 16.48 -3.15 -2.38
CA ILE A 172 16.13 -1.98 -3.22
C ILE A 172 16.64 -0.70 -2.53
N PRO A 173 17.57 0.05 -3.16
CA PRO A 173 18.14 1.23 -2.53
C PRO A 173 17.24 2.44 -2.69
N ALA A 174 17.25 3.34 -1.71
CA ALA A 174 16.40 4.54 -1.73
C ALA A 174 16.68 5.47 -2.92
N HIS A 175 17.88 5.44 -3.50
CA HIS A 175 18.22 6.26 -4.66
C HIS A 175 17.44 5.87 -5.92
N ASP A 176 17.15 4.59 -6.12
CA ASP A 176 16.37 4.09 -7.28
C ASP A 176 14.94 4.62 -7.26
N LEU A 177 14.38 4.84 -6.07
CA LEU A 177 13.04 5.40 -5.92
C LEU A 177 12.97 6.82 -6.50
N ASN A 178 14.00 7.64 -6.29
CA ASN A 178 14.03 9.03 -6.76
C ASN A 178 14.04 9.15 -8.29
N LEU A 179 14.55 8.12 -8.99
CA LEU A 179 14.55 8.09 -10.45
C LEU A 179 13.15 7.84 -11.03
N ILE A 180 12.30 7.15 -10.27
CA ILE A 180 10.96 6.73 -10.71
C ILE A 180 9.87 7.74 -10.34
N LEU A 181 10.07 8.51 -9.26
CA LEU A 181 9.09 9.49 -8.79
C LEU A 181 8.56 10.44 -9.89
N PRO A 182 9.39 10.99 -10.80
CA PRO A 182 8.89 11.85 -11.88
C PRO A 182 7.89 11.14 -12.80
N GLU A 183 8.15 9.87 -13.15
CA GLU A 183 7.25 9.08 -13.99
C GLU A 183 5.89 8.86 -13.32
N LEU A 184 5.88 8.59 -12.02
CA LEU A 184 4.65 8.34 -11.26
C LEU A 184 3.74 9.57 -11.18
N THR A 185 4.30 10.78 -11.25
CA THR A 185 3.50 12.02 -11.26
C THR A 185 2.81 12.29 -12.59
N MET A 186 3.19 11.57 -13.65
CA MET A 186 2.67 11.72 -15.00
C MET A 186 1.73 10.58 -15.41
N ILE A 187 1.44 9.63 -14.51
CA ILE A 187 0.55 8.51 -14.79
C ILE A 187 -0.88 9.00 -14.92
N GLU A 188 -1.51 8.68 -16.05
CA GLU A 188 -2.96 8.78 -16.23
C GLU A 188 -3.61 7.57 -15.54
N ILE A 189 -4.51 7.85 -14.60
CA ILE A 189 -5.25 6.87 -13.79
C ILE A 189 -6.62 6.60 -14.41
#